data_AF-A0AAD9PUU3-F1
#
_entry.id   AF-A0AAD9PUU3-F1
#
_cell.length_a   1.000
_cell.length_b   1.000
_cell.length_c   1.000
_cell.angle_alpha   90.00
_cell.angle_beta   90.00
_cell.angle_gamma   90.00
#
_symmetry.space_group_name_H-M   'P 1'
#
loop_
_entity.id
_entity.type
_entity.pdbx_description
1 polymer ?
#
loop_
_entity_poly.entity_id
_entity_poly.type
_entity_poly.pdbx_seq_one_letter_code
_entity_poly.pdbx_strand_id
1 'polypeptide(L)' 'MLSQRIPHGPWQFISQDLFKEAGRWYAVNVDHYSDLFDLLNEDITAPHVILVTKAHFAGYGVPDKLLSYNGRVCEFSQAL' A
#
# COMPACT_ATOMS: atom_id res chain seq x y z
N MET A 1 22.81 -2.08 7.99
CA MET A 1 21.36 -1.99 8.22
C MET A 1 21.11 -0.75 9.06
N LEU A 2 20.36 0.22 8.53
CA LEU A 2 19.86 1.35 9.32
C LEU A 2 18.63 0.86 10.08
N SER A 3 18.61 1.01 11.40
CA SER A 3 17.40 0.76 12.19
C SER A 3 16.33 1.73 11.71
N GLN A 4 15.21 1.20 11.19
CA GLN A 4 14.04 2.03 10.93
C GLN A 4 13.49 2.55 12.26
N ARG A 5 12.88 3.73 12.22
CA ARG A 5 12.16 4.27 13.37
C ARG A 5 10.93 3.40 13.63
N ILE A 6 10.71 3.03 14.88
CA ILE A 6 9.50 2.31 15.28
C ILE A 6 8.29 3.20 14.94
N PRO A 7 7.33 2.71 14.12
CA PRO A 7 6.18 3.50 13.73
C PRO A 7 5.20 3.67 14.90
N HIS A 8 4.34 4.68 14.81
CA HIS A 8 3.33 4.96 15.82
C HIS A 8 2.12 4.00 15.77
N GLY A 9 2.03 3.18 14.71
CA GLY A 9 0.97 2.21 14.50
C GLY A 9 1.33 1.24 13.37
N PRO A 10 0.45 0.27 13.07
CA PRO A 10 0.61 -0.59 11.90
C PRO A 10 0.37 0.21 10.61
N TRP A 11 0.88 -0.29 9.49
CA TRP A 11 0.61 0.24 8.15
C TRP A 11 1.01 1.72 7.97
N GLN A 12 2.04 2.19 8.70
CA GLN A 12 2.50 3.58 8.60
C GLN A 12 3.46 3.81 7.43
N PHE A 13 4.23 2.79 7.06
CA PHE A 13 5.06 2.81 5.86
C PHE A 13 4.76 1.58 5.02
N ILE A 14 4.09 1.81 3.90
CA ILE A 14 3.60 0.76 3.02
C ILE A 14 4.37 0.81 1.69
N SER A 15 4.75 -0.35 1.17
CA SER A 15 5.09 -0.52 -0.25
C SER A 15 3.91 -1.13 -0.98
N GLN A 16 3.55 -0.56 -2.13
CA GLN A 16 2.50 -1.08 -3.00
C GLN A 16 3.07 -1.41 -4.38
N ASP A 17 2.66 -2.55 -4.92
CA ASP A 17 2.99 -2.95 -6.29
C ASP A 17 1.77 -3.61 -6.98
N LEU A 18 1.80 -3.62 -8.31
CA LEU A 18 0.83 -4.31 -9.14
C LEU A 18 1.50 -5.45 -9.91
N PHE A 19 0.89 -6.62 -9.87
CA PHE A 19 1.36 -7.77 -10.62
C PHE A 19 0.21 -8.49 -11.33
N LYS A 20 0.56 -9.28 -12.34
CA LYS A 20 -0.40 -10.04 -13.14
C LYS A 20 -0.13 -11.53 -12.98
N GLU A 21 -1.16 -12.27 -12.59
CA GLU A 21 -1.12 -13.73 -12.45
C GLU A 21 -2.37 -14.35 -13.06
N ALA A 22 -2.23 -15.45 -13.80
CA ALA A 22 -3.35 -16.16 -14.44
C ALA A 22 -4.31 -15.25 -15.25
N GLY A 23 -3.77 -14.19 -15.88
CA GLY A 23 -4.55 -13.25 -16.69
C GLY A 23 -5.20 -12.10 -15.91
N ARG A 24 -5.11 -12.08 -14.59
CA ARG A 24 -5.77 -11.13 -13.70
C ARG A 24 -4.77 -10.20 -13.05
N TRP A 25 -5.17 -8.95 -12.83
CA TRP A 25 -4.37 -7.97 -12.11
C TRP A 25 -4.64 -8.03 -10.61
N TYR A 26 -3.58 -7.88 -9.84
CA TYR A 26 -3.59 -7.82 -8.38
C TYR A 26 -2.76 -6.64 -7.92
N ALA A 27 -3.12 -6.09 -6.76
CA ALA A 27 -2.31 -5.13 -6.03
C ALA A 27 -1.94 -5.75 -4.69
N VAL A 28 -0.72 -5.52 -4.26
CA VAL A 28 -0.24 -5.98 -2.95
C VAL A 28 0.26 -4.77 -2.18
N ASN A 29 -0.13 -4.69 -0.91
CA ASN A 29 0.43 -3.77 0.07
C ASN A 29 1.31 -4.55 1.02
N VAL A 30 2.49 -4.04 1.34
CA VAL A 30 3.43 -4.61 2.31
C VAL A 30 3.77 -3.55 3.35
N ASP A 31 3.59 -3.86 4.63
CA ASP A 31 4.01 -3.01 5.74
C ASP A 31 5.52 -3.20 6.01
N HIS A 32 6.29 -2.11 5.96
CA HIS A 32 7.75 -2.13 6.10
C HIS A 32 8.24 -2.49 7.50
N TYR A 33 7.41 -2.34 8.53
CA TYR A 33 7.83 -2.58 9.90
C TYR A 33 7.59 -4.03 10.33
N SER A 34 6.44 -4.60 9.95
CA SER A 34 6.00 -5.93 10.37
C SER A 34 6.19 -7.01 9.30
N ASP A 35 6.54 -6.64 8.07
CA ASP A 35 6.60 -7.52 6.89
C ASP A 35 5.26 -8.22 6.57
N LEU A 36 4.14 -7.74 7.15
CA LEU A 36 2.80 -8.19 6.81
C LEU A 36 2.38 -7.65 5.45
N PHE A 37 1.64 -8.46 4.69
CA PHE A 37 1.15 -8.06 3.38
C PHE A 37 -0.33 -8.39 3.20
N ASP A 38 -1.01 -7.52 2.45
CA ASP A 38 -2.41 -7.67 2.07
C ASP A 38 -2.53 -7.63 0.54
N LEU A 39 -3.29 -8.59 -0.01
CA LEU A 39 -3.69 -8.59 -1.42
C LEU A 39 -4.99 -7.81 -1.59
N LEU A 40 -4.94 -6.73 -2.36
CA LEU A 40 -6.06 -5.82 -2.59
C LEU A 40 -6.87 -6.26 -3.82
N ASN A 41 -7.85 -7.15 -3.59
CA ASN A 41 -8.82 -7.69 -4.55
C ASN A 41 -8.23 -8.34 -5.82
N GLU A 42 -9.08 -9.13 -6.47
CA GLU A 42 -8.75 -9.83 -7.70
C GLU A 42 -9.39 -9.10 -8.91
N ASP A 43 -8.64 -8.97 -10.02
CA ASP A 43 -9.08 -8.35 -11.29
C ASP A 43 -9.31 -6.83 -11.22
N ILE A 44 -8.36 -6.13 -10.61
CA ILE A 44 -8.41 -4.67 -10.46
C ILE A 44 -7.99 -3.94 -11.74
N THR A 45 -8.81 -2.96 -12.14
CA THR A 45 -8.43 -1.96 -13.15
C THR A 45 -7.73 -0.77 -12.47
N ALA A 46 -6.98 0.04 -13.22
CA ALA A 46 -6.31 1.24 -12.70
C ALA A 46 -7.18 2.14 -11.79
N PRO A 47 -8.43 2.50 -12.15
CA PRO A 47 -9.29 3.28 -11.24
C PRO A 47 -9.75 2.48 -10.00
N HIS A 48 -9.83 1.16 -10.10
CA HIS A 48 -10.19 0.28 -8.99
C HIS A 48 -9.10 0.23 -7.92
N VAL A 49 -7.82 0.31 -8.30
CA VAL A 49 -6.66 0.31 -7.40
C VAL A 49 -6.77 1.41 -6.34
N ILE A 50 -7.13 2.62 -6.76
CA ILE A 50 -7.29 3.76 -5.85
C ILE A 50 -8.41 3.48 -4.84
N LEU A 51 -9.53 2.91 -5.29
CA LEU A 51 -10.68 2.63 -4.45
C LEU A 51 -10.37 1.54 -3.40
N VAL A 52 -9.75 0.44 -3.82
CA VAL A 52 -9.38 -0.65 -2.89
C VAL A 52 -8.28 -0.22 -1.93
N THR A 53 -7.35 0.64 -2.38
CA THR A 53 -6.30 1.20 -1.52
C THR A 53 -6.90 2.13 -0.46
N LYS A 54 -7.86 2.99 -0.83
CA LYS A 54 -8.58 3.83 0.14
C LYS A 54 -9.37 3.01 1.15
N ALA A 55 -9.99 1.90 0.72
CA ALA A 55 -10.71 1.01 1.62
C ALA A 55 -9.77 0.32 2.62
N HIS A 56 -8.58 -0.12 2.16
CA HIS A 56 -7.53 -0.65 3.03
C HIS A 56 -7.09 0.38 4.09
N PHE A 57 -6.83 1.62 3.67
CA PHE A 57 -6.45 2.70 4.58
C PHE A 57 -7.56 3.09 5.56
N ALA A 58 -8.83 2.98 5.15
CA ALA A 58 -9.96 3.20 6.07
C ALA A 58 -10.02 2.14 7.19
N GLY A 59 -9.51 0.93 6.94
CA GLY A 59 -9.48 -0.16 7.93
C GLY A 59 -8.32 -0.06 8.93
N TYR A 60 -7.14 0.35 8.47
CA TYR A 60 -5.90 0.35 9.27
C TYR A 60 -5.38 1.74 9.68
N GLY A 61 -5.96 2.79 9.10
CA GLY A 61 -5.44 4.15 9.18
C GLY A 61 -4.72 4.57 7.91
N VAL A 62 -4.61 5.89 7.72
CA VAL A 62 -3.89 6.46 6.58
C VAL A 62 -2.38 6.32 6.85
N PRO A 63 -1.59 5.78 5.91
CA PRO A 63 -0.15 5.67 6.07
C PRO A 63 0.52 7.04 6.03
N ASP A 64 1.61 7.21 6.79
CA ASP A 64 2.53 8.35 6.66
C ASP A 64 3.22 8.33 5.29
N LYS A 65 3.53 7.13 4.78
CA LYS A 65 4.27 6.95 3.53
C LYS A 65 3.77 5.75 2.74
N LEU A 66 3.51 5.96 1.45
CA LEU A 66 3.24 4.91 0.48
C LEU A 66 4.29 4.93 -0.63
N LEU A 67 5.09 3.89 -0.72
CA LEU A 67 5.98 3.67 -1.86
C LEU A 67 5.24 2.83 -2.90
N SER A 68 4.66 3.50 -3.90
CA SER A 68 3.99 2.82 -5.01
C SER A 68 4.98 2.58 -6.15
N TYR A 69 5.23 1.33 -6.52
CA TYR A 69 6.19 0.96 -7.56
C TYR A 69 5.59 1.11 -8.96
N ASN A 70 5.15 2.33 -9.28
CA ASN A 70 4.61 2.70 -10.58
C ASN A 70 5.60 3.65 -11.30
N GLY A 71 6.83 3.76 -10.79
CA GLY A 71 7.82 4.76 -11.16
C GLY A 71 7.71 6.11 -10.43
N ARG A 72 6.79 6.29 -9.46
CA ARG A 72 6.66 7.53 -8.66
C ARG A 72 6.32 7.25 -7.19
N VAL A 73 7.10 7.82 -6.27
CA VAL A 73 6.79 7.83 -4.83
C VAL A 73 5.62 8.80 -4.58
N CYS A 74 4.58 8.36 -3.87
CA CYS A 74 3.47 9.23 -3.42
C CYS A 74 3.61 9.48 -1.90
N GLU A 75 3.94 10.71 -1.52
CA GLU A 75 3.88 11.13 -0.12
C GLU A 75 2.45 11.57 0.23
N PHE A 76 1.82 10.90 1.19
CA PHE A 76 0.49 11.27 1.70
C PHE A 76 0.63 12.36 2.76
N SER A 77 1.23 13.49 2.37
CA SER A 77 1.28 14.68 3.21
C SER A 77 0.01 15.50 2.95
N GLN A 78 -0.93 15.44 3.89
CA GLN A 78 -2.19 16.19 4.01
C GLN A 78 -3.37 15.68 3.17
N ALA A 79 -4.20 14.86 3.80
CA ALA A 79 -5.63 14.78 3.52
C ALA A 79 -6.38 14.46 4.83
N LEU A 80 -6.60 15.51 5.63
CA LEU A 80 -7.80 15.65 6.46
C LEU A 80 -8.79 16.50 5.66
#